data_AF-A0A485K8A6-F1
#
_entry.id   AF-A0A485K8A6-F1
#
_cell.length_a   1.000
_cell.length_b   1.000
_cell.length_c   1.000
_cell.angle_alpha   90.00
_cell.angle_beta   90.00
_cell.angle_gamma   90.00
#
_symmetry.space_group_name_H-M   'P 1'
#
loop_
_entity.id
_entity.type
_entity.pdbx_description
1 polymer ?
#
loop_
_entity_poly.entity_id
_entity_poly.type
_entity_poly.pdbx_seq_one_letter_code
_entity_poly.pdbx_strand_id
1 'polypeptide(L)'
;MASSTGWWHIPALVATIAVLGVALVQFTLEPESVSKKKHAMHLLAEVQAISDGVLAKLTALEADTALFLDKAATEDEDEASNDVPLNSYYHFDSSGKKLKTKWDNYDVDAELTKLDEDDDGASIEVKPTAAAPPKPKPTQTQLVRRAGEIEHEFEAILSYLDTIRGDEDVRIVRKQLVGAINDTYLVRLDTVKGQLH
;
A
#
# COMPACT_ATOMS: atom_id res chain seq x y z
N MET A 1 -30.59 -38.36 -69.83
CA MET A 1 -29.69 -37.19 -69.74
C MET A 1 -28.66 -37.51 -68.67
N ALA A 2 -27.48 -37.98 -69.08
CA ALA A 2 -26.43 -38.37 -68.16
C ALA A 2 -25.49 -37.18 -67.96
N SER A 3 -25.50 -36.61 -66.76
CA SER A 3 -24.57 -35.56 -66.36
C SER A 3 -23.16 -36.17 -66.30
N SER A 4 -22.25 -35.76 -67.19
CA SER A 4 -20.86 -36.19 -67.12
C SER A 4 -20.21 -35.53 -65.89
N THR A 5 -20.10 -36.26 -64.79
CA THR A 5 -19.25 -35.86 -63.67
C THR A 5 -17.79 -36.01 -64.10
N GLY A 6 -17.22 -34.94 -64.65
CA GLY A 6 -15.82 -34.90 -65.03
C GLY A 6 -14.90 -35.14 -63.83
N TRP A 7 -13.89 -35.99 -64.00
CA TRP A 7 -12.87 -36.33 -62.99
C TRP A 7 -12.26 -35.07 -62.32
N TRP A 8 -12.22 -33.94 -63.03
CA TRP A 8 -11.75 -32.65 -62.52
C TRP A 8 -12.55 -32.05 -61.35
N HIS A 9 -13.78 -32.50 -61.10
CA HIS A 9 -14.59 -31.96 -59.99
C HIS A 9 -14.12 -32.40 -58.60
N ILE A 10 -13.48 -33.58 -58.50
CA ILE A 10 -12.96 -34.10 -57.22
C ILE A 10 -11.80 -33.24 -56.69
N PRO A 11 -10.73 -32.95 -57.46
CA PRO A 11 -9.65 -32.08 -56.97
C PRO A 11 -10.11 -30.63 -56.75
N ALA A 12 -11.04 -30.13 -57.57
CA ALA A 12 -11.60 -28.78 -57.39
C ALA A 12 -12.31 -28.65 -56.05
N LEU A 13 -13.17 -29.61 -55.69
CA LEU A 13 -13.92 -29.60 -54.43
C LEU A 13 -13.00 -29.70 -53.20
N VAL A 14 -11.95 -30.52 -53.27
CA VAL A 14 -10.93 -30.62 -52.20
C VAL A 14 -10.18 -29.30 -52.03
N ALA A 15 -9.80 -28.65 -53.14
CA ALA A 15 -9.13 -27.34 -53.08
C ALA A 15 -10.03 -26.28 -52.44
N THR A 16 -11.34 -26.25 -52.76
CA THR A 16 -12.27 -25.29 -52.15
C THR A 16 -12.43 -25.51 -50.65
N ILE A 17 -12.53 -26.77 -50.20
CA ILE A 17 -12.60 -27.10 -48.77
C ILE A 17 -11.31 -26.73 -48.04
N ALA A 18 -10.15 -26.97 -48.66
CA ALA A 18 -8.86 -26.61 -48.08
C ALA A 18 -8.70 -25.08 -47.95
N VAL A 19 -9.08 -24.32 -48.98
CA VAL A 19 -9.05 -22.84 -48.95
C VAL A 19 -10.03 -22.30 -47.90
N LEU A 20 -11.23 -22.87 -47.80
CA LEU A 20 -12.21 -22.49 -46.78
C LEU A 20 -11.65 -22.78 -45.38
N GLY A 21 -11.02 -23.94 -45.18
CA GLY A 21 -10.39 -24.31 -43.92
C GLY A 21 -9.25 -23.37 -43.52
N VAL A 22 -8.37 -23.01 -44.46
CA VAL A 22 -7.28 -22.05 -44.21
C VAL A 22 -7.83 -20.66 -43.93
N ALA A 23 -8.87 -20.21 -44.65
CA ALA A 23 -9.52 -18.92 -44.41
C ALA A 23 -10.20 -18.88 -43.04
N LEU A 24 -10.85 -19.97 -42.61
CA LEU A 24 -11.45 -20.09 -41.29
C LEU A 24 -10.37 -20.04 -40.19
N VAL A 25 -9.26 -20.77 -40.37
CA VAL A 25 -8.13 -20.75 -39.44
C VAL A 25 -7.52 -19.36 -39.33
N GLN A 26 -7.27 -18.68 -40.46
CA GLN A 26 -6.76 -17.30 -40.47
C GLN A 26 -7.74 -16.31 -39.85
N PHE A 27 -9.05 -16.53 -39.98
CA PHE A 27 -10.07 -15.71 -39.36
C PHE A 27 -10.18 -15.94 -37.84
N THR A 28 -9.87 -17.15 -37.37
CA THR A 28 -9.88 -17.51 -35.94
C THR A 28 -8.56 -17.22 -35.21
N LEU A 29 -7.47 -16.98 -35.95
CA LEU A 29 -6.19 -16.57 -35.39
C LEU A 29 -6.30 -15.11 -34.96
N GLU A 30 -6.39 -14.85 -33.66
CA GLU A 30 -6.34 -13.48 -33.13
C GLU A 30 -5.10 -12.78 -33.68
N PRO A 31 -5.24 -11.59 -34.29
CA PRO A 31 -4.08 -10.87 -34.80
C PRO A 31 -3.14 -10.53 -33.64
N GLU A 32 -1.83 -10.66 -33.86
CA GLU A 32 -0.80 -10.44 -32.85
C GLU A 32 -0.90 -9.04 -32.20
N SER A 33 -1.41 -8.05 -32.94
CA SER A 33 -1.72 -6.71 -32.43
C SER A 33 -2.77 -6.70 -31.32
N VAL A 34 -3.80 -7.53 -31.41
CA VAL A 34 -4.86 -7.64 -30.39
C VAL A 34 -4.32 -8.28 -29.12
N SER A 35 -3.46 -9.30 -29.25
CA SER A 35 -2.78 -9.91 -28.09
C SER A 35 -1.85 -8.92 -27.39
N LYS A 36 -1.02 -8.19 -28.14
CA LYS A 36 -0.14 -7.13 -27.62
C LYS A 36 -0.94 -6.02 -26.93
N LYS A 37 -2.06 -5.61 -27.52
CA LYS A 37 -2.98 -4.63 -26.93
C LYS A 37 -3.57 -5.14 -25.61
N LYS A 38 -4.10 -6.37 -25.58
CA LYS A 38 -4.63 -6.99 -24.35
C LYS A 38 -3.58 -7.04 -23.25
N HIS A 39 -2.35 -7.41 -23.59
CA HIS A 39 -1.25 -7.45 -22.63
C HIS A 39 -0.89 -6.06 -22.10
N ALA A 40 -0.74 -5.06 -22.96
CA ALA A 40 -0.46 -3.68 -22.54
C ALA A 40 -1.58 -3.09 -21.67
N MET A 41 -2.84 -3.38 -22.01
CA MET A 41 -3.99 -2.97 -21.20
C MET A 41 -4.02 -3.68 -19.83
N HIS A 42 -3.65 -4.96 -19.77
CA HIS A 42 -3.52 -5.68 -18.51
C HIS A 42 -2.45 -5.04 -17.62
N LEU A 43 -1.28 -4.72 -18.19
CA LEU A 43 -0.22 -4.02 -17.45
C LEU A 43 -0.71 -2.67 -16.92
N LEU A 44 -1.44 -1.90 -17.72
CA LEU A 44 -2.01 -0.63 -17.25
C LEU A 44 -3.02 -0.82 -16.11
N ALA A 45 -3.85 -1.86 -16.17
CA ALA A 45 -4.78 -2.18 -15.09
C ALA A 45 -4.04 -2.57 -13.79
N GLU A 46 -2.94 -3.31 -13.91
CA GLU A 46 -2.08 -3.65 -12.78
C GLU A 46 -1.41 -2.40 -12.19
N VAL A 47 -0.89 -1.52 -13.03
CA VAL A 47 -0.31 -0.24 -12.56
C VAL A 47 -1.37 0.63 -11.89
N GLN A 48 -2.59 0.67 -12.43
CA GLN A 48 -3.69 1.37 -11.79
C GLN A 48 -3.98 0.81 -10.40
N ALA A 49 -4.06 -0.52 -10.25
CA ALA A 49 -4.27 -1.16 -8.95
C ALA A 49 -3.13 -0.86 -7.95
N ILE A 50 -1.88 -0.83 -8.43
CA ILE A 50 -0.73 -0.42 -7.61
C ILE A 50 -0.88 1.06 -7.20
N SER A 51 -1.21 1.94 -8.13
CA SER A 51 -1.39 3.37 -7.84
C SER A 51 -2.52 3.63 -6.83
N ASP A 52 -3.61 2.87 -6.89
CA ASP A 52 -4.70 2.93 -5.90
C ASP A 52 -4.21 2.48 -4.52
N GLY A 53 -3.33 1.48 -4.47
CA GLY A 53 -2.66 1.05 -3.24
C GLY A 53 -1.75 2.12 -2.65
N VAL A 54 -0.98 2.83 -3.48
CA VAL A 54 -0.14 3.96 -3.03
C VAL A 54 -1.01 5.13 -2.59
N LEU A 55 -2.12 5.41 -3.29
CA LEU A 55 -3.09 6.41 -2.88
C LEU A 55 -3.69 6.10 -1.50
N ALA A 56 -3.97 4.83 -1.20
CA ALA A 56 -4.43 4.42 0.12
C ALA A 56 -3.38 4.64 1.22
N LYS A 57 -2.08 4.53 0.89
CA LYS A 57 -1.00 4.91 1.81
C LYS A 57 -0.96 6.43 2.01
N LEU A 58 -1.18 7.21 0.95
CA LEU A 58 -1.24 8.67 1.04
C LEU A 58 -2.42 9.13 1.91
N THR A 59 -3.62 8.55 1.75
CA THR A 59 -4.77 8.89 2.60
C THR A 59 -4.56 8.48 4.05
N ALA A 60 -3.89 7.35 4.30
CA ALA A 60 -3.51 6.95 5.66
C ALA A 60 -2.49 7.94 6.26
N LEU A 61 -1.53 8.42 5.46
CA LEU A 61 -0.57 9.42 5.88
C LEU A 61 -1.26 10.75 6.21
N GLU A 62 -2.19 11.21 5.37
CA GLU A 62 -2.99 12.42 5.63
C GLU A 62 -3.80 12.32 6.95
N ALA A 63 -4.35 11.13 7.25
CA ALA A 63 -5.04 10.91 8.51
C ALA A 63 -4.07 10.95 9.70
N ASP A 64 -2.90 10.32 9.57
CA ASP A 64 -1.85 10.34 10.59
C ASP A 64 -1.32 11.77 10.83
N THR A 65 -1.15 12.59 9.78
CA THR A 65 -0.71 13.98 9.92
C THR A 65 -1.78 14.86 10.57
N ALA A 66 -3.05 14.69 10.21
CA ALA A 66 -4.15 15.41 10.84
C ALA A 66 -4.22 15.12 12.35
N LEU A 67 -4.09 13.85 12.76
CA LEU A 67 -4.05 13.46 14.17
C LEU A 67 -2.82 14.01 14.90
N PHE A 68 -1.67 14.09 14.22
CA PHE A 68 -0.46 14.69 14.79
C PHE A 68 -0.64 16.19 15.05
N LEU A 69 -1.24 16.93 14.11
CA LEU A 69 -1.48 18.36 14.24
C LEU A 69 -2.55 18.69 15.29
N ASP A 70 -3.64 17.91 15.35
CA ASP A 70 -4.70 18.08 16.36
C ASP A 70 -4.18 17.86 17.77
N LYS A 71 -3.28 16.87 17.92
CA LYS A 71 -2.57 16.61 19.18
C LYS A 71 -1.63 17.75 19.56
N ALA A 72 -0.86 18.30 18.61
CA ALA A 72 0.00 19.44 18.89
C ALA A 72 -0.82 20.64 19.40
N ALA A 73 -1.99 20.90 18.80
CA ALA A 73 -2.89 21.96 19.22
C ALA A 73 -3.52 21.75 20.61
N THR A 74 -3.70 20.50 21.05
CA THR A 74 -4.23 20.17 22.39
C THR A 74 -3.15 20.09 23.46
N GLU A 75 -1.93 19.66 23.12
CA GLU A 75 -0.81 19.61 24.07
C GLU A 75 -0.33 21.02 24.48
N ASP A 76 -0.50 22.03 23.61
CA ASP A 76 -0.26 23.45 23.95
C ASP A 76 -1.20 23.96 25.08
N GLU A 77 -2.34 23.31 25.33
CA GLU A 77 -3.24 23.65 26.46
C GLU A 77 -2.91 22.90 27.77
N ASP A 78 -2.21 21.76 27.69
CA ASP A 78 -1.92 20.85 28.82
C ASP A 78 -0.45 20.90 29.32
N GLU A 79 0.41 21.75 28.74
CA GLU A 79 1.85 21.86 29.02
C GLU A 79 2.21 22.49 30.40
N ALA A 80 1.34 22.37 31.40
CA ALA A 80 1.63 22.69 32.81
C ALA A 80 2.13 21.49 33.62
N SER A 81 2.29 20.30 33.02
CA SER A 81 2.86 19.13 33.72
C SER A 81 4.00 18.50 32.93
N ASN A 82 5.21 18.98 33.22
CA ASN A 82 6.46 18.35 32.80
C ASN A 82 6.63 16.98 33.48
N ASP A 83 5.94 15.95 32.98
CA ASP A 83 6.25 14.55 33.25
C ASP A 83 6.67 13.89 31.93
N VAL A 84 7.85 14.24 31.44
CA VAL A 84 8.51 13.52 30.36
C VAL A 84 8.81 12.11 30.86
N PRO A 85 8.17 11.04 30.34
CA PRO A 85 8.42 9.69 30.82
C PRO A 85 9.72 9.19 30.18
N LEU A 86 10.84 9.63 30.72
CA LEU A 86 12.18 9.26 30.26
C LEU A 86 12.43 7.78 30.58
N ASN A 87 12.35 6.94 29.54
CA ASN A 87 12.55 5.50 29.59
C ASN A 87 14.04 5.14 29.69
N SER A 88 14.69 5.53 30.78
CA SER A 88 16.13 5.35 30.90
C SER A 88 16.54 4.92 32.30
N TYR A 89 17.35 3.88 32.31
CA TYR A 89 17.74 3.04 33.43
C TYR A 89 18.66 3.80 34.40
N TYR A 90 18.08 4.59 35.31
CA TYR A 90 18.75 5.48 36.28
C TYR A 90 19.04 6.90 35.76
N HIS A 91 18.30 7.88 36.29
CA HIS A 91 18.59 9.31 36.14
C HIS A 91 18.68 10.02 37.49
N PHE A 92 19.68 10.90 37.58
CA PHE A 92 19.80 11.91 38.62
C PHE A 92 19.52 13.27 37.97
N ASP A 93 18.78 14.14 38.67
CA ASP A 93 18.70 15.53 38.28
C ASP A 93 20.08 16.21 38.41
N SER A 94 20.25 17.39 37.81
CA SER A 94 21.51 18.16 37.92
C SER A 94 21.86 18.56 39.36
N SER A 95 20.94 18.32 40.31
CA SER A 95 21.08 18.55 41.75
C SER A 95 21.52 17.28 42.49
N GLY A 96 21.70 16.15 41.79
CA GLY A 96 22.10 14.85 42.35
C GLY A 96 20.96 14.06 42.98
N LYS A 97 19.70 14.46 42.81
CA LYS A 97 18.52 13.74 43.31
C LYS A 97 18.06 12.72 42.27
N LYS A 98 17.92 11.46 42.70
CA LYS A 98 17.41 10.38 41.84
C LYS A 98 15.97 10.70 41.42
N LEU A 99 15.74 10.82 40.12
CA LEU A 99 14.39 10.90 39.56
C LEU A 99 13.75 9.52 39.68
N LYS A 100 12.49 9.47 40.14
CA LYS A 100 11.78 8.20 40.34
C LYS A 100 11.61 7.49 39.01
N THR A 101 12.13 6.27 38.90
CA THR A 101 11.99 5.43 37.72
C THR A 101 10.84 4.44 37.88
N LYS A 102 10.38 3.85 36.77
CA LYS A 102 9.35 2.79 36.78
C LYS A 102 9.69 1.61 37.70
N TRP A 103 10.99 1.34 37.87
CA TRP A 103 11.51 0.28 38.72
C TRP A 103 11.53 0.66 40.21
N ASP A 104 11.54 1.96 40.55
CA ASP A 104 11.51 2.41 41.95
C ASP A 104 10.12 2.25 42.60
N ASN A 105 9.06 2.12 41.79
CA ASN A 105 7.70 1.88 42.25
C ASN A 105 7.26 0.41 42.10
N TYR A 106 8.14 -0.47 41.59
CA TYR A 106 7.81 -1.88 41.41
C TYR A 106 8.00 -2.62 42.73
N ASP A 107 6.90 -3.10 43.31
CA ASP A 107 6.90 -3.85 44.57
C ASP A 107 7.13 -5.33 44.29
N VAL A 108 8.40 -5.73 44.38
CA VAL A 108 8.85 -7.10 44.12
C VAL A 108 8.21 -8.09 45.11
N ASP A 109 7.97 -7.67 46.35
CA ASP A 109 7.41 -8.52 47.40
C ASP A 109 5.93 -8.84 47.12
N ALA A 110 5.18 -7.85 46.60
CA ALA A 110 3.79 -8.04 46.19
C ALA A 110 3.66 -8.98 44.98
N GLU A 111 4.59 -8.91 44.02
CA GLU A 111 4.59 -9.78 42.84
C GLU A 111 5.07 -11.21 43.16
N LEU A 112 6.01 -11.37 44.10
CA LEU A 112 6.38 -12.68 44.64
C LEU A 112 5.22 -13.33 45.40
N THR A 113 4.52 -12.56 46.24
CA THR A 113 3.34 -13.06 46.98
C THR A 113 2.24 -13.53 46.01
N LYS A 114 2.03 -12.81 44.91
CA LYS A 114 1.08 -13.20 43.87
C LYS A 114 1.49 -14.49 43.14
N LEU A 115 2.78 -14.68 42.89
CA LEU A 115 3.29 -15.93 42.29
C LEU A 115 3.16 -17.12 43.24
N ASP A 116 3.37 -16.91 44.54
CA ASP A 116 3.14 -17.94 45.56
C ASP A 116 1.64 -18.29 45.70
N GLU A 117 0.75 -17.28 45.59
CA GLU A 117 -0.71 -17.48 45.56
C GLU A 117 -1.20 -18.20 44.28
N ASP A 118 -0.54 -17.97 43.14
CA ASP A 118 -0.85 -18.62 41.86
C ASP A 118 -0.44 -20.12 41.82
N ASP A 119 0.54 -20.54 42.64
CA ASP A 119 1.03 -21.94 42.71
C ASP A 119 0.19 -22.83 43.66
N ASP A 120 -0.56 -22.23 44.60
CA ASP A 120 -1.40 -22.92 45.59
C ASP A 120 -2.86 -23.17 45.16
N GLY A 121 -3.21 -22.87 43.90
CA GLY A 121 -4.39 -23.42 43.23
C GLY A 121 -5.75 -22.89 43.68
N ALA A 122 -6.21 -21.82 43.03
CA ALA A 122 -7.64 -21.53 42.91
C ALA A 122 -7.97 -20.72 41.64
N SER A 123 -8.63 -21.39 40.68
CA SER A 123 -9.58 -20.83 39.72
C SER A 123 -9.24 -19.48 39.06
N ILE A 124 -8.67 -19.58 37.85
CA ILE A 124 -8.48 -18.48 36.90
C ILE A 124 -9.85 -17.91 36.47
N GLU A 125 -10.34 -16.90 37.17
CA GLU A 125 -11.25 -15.92 36.58
C GLU A 125 -10.41 -14.97 35.71
N VAL A 126 -10.54 -15.13 34.39
CA VAL A 126 -9.91 -14.27 33.39
C VAL A 126 -10.51 -12.87 33.49
N LYS A 127 -9.91 -12.02 34.32
CA LYS A 127 -10.10 -10.57 34.28
C LYS A 127 -9.37 -10.04 33.04
N PRO A 128 -10.05 -9.43 32.05
CA PRO A 128 -9.41 -8.97 30.83
C PRO A 128 -8.56 -7.73 31.15
N THR A 129 -7.27 -7.92 31.39
CA THR A 129 -6.33 -6.83 31.62
C THR A 129 -5.08 -7.08 30.80
N ALA A 130 -5.08 -6.53 29.59
CA ALA A 130 -3.92 -5.92 28.93
C ALA A 130 -4.38 -5.54 27.52
N ALA A 131 -4.92 -4.33 27.39
CA ALA A 131 -4.97 -3.68 26.09
C ALA A 131 -3.57 -3.75 25.49
N ALA A 132 -3.49 -4.22 24.23
CA ALA A 132 -2.24 -4.22 23.47
C ALA A 132 -1.56 -2.85 23.63
N PRO A 133 -0.22 -2.81 23.77
CA PRO A 133 0.49 -1.54 23.92
C PRO A 133 0.06 -0.59 22.80
N PRO A 134 -0.33 0.66 23.11
CA PRO A 134 -0.74 1.60 22.09
C PRO A 134 0.40 1.70 21.09
N LYS A 135 0.11 1.42 19.82
CA LYS A 135 1.11 1.53 18.74
C LYS A 135 1.79 2.89 18.91
N PRO A 136 3.14 2.95 18.97
CA PRO A 136 3.83 4.20 19.17
C PRO A 136 3.35 5.18 18.11
N LYS A 137 2.78 6.30 18.55
CA LYS A 137 2.23 7.34 17.67
C LYS A 137 3.36 7.81 16.75
N PRO A 138 3.12 7.99 15.45
CA PRO A 138 4.18 8.33 14.50
C PRO A 138 4.78 9.69 14.86
N THR A 139 6.10 9.74 15.00
CA THR A 139 6.81 11.01 15.21
C THR A 139 6.89 11.79 13.90
N GLN A 140 7.04 13.11 13.95
CA GLN A 140 7.16 13.98 12.76
C GLN A 140 8.20 13.45 11.76
N THR A 141 9.37 13.01 12.23
CA THR A 141 10.41 12.40 11.39
C THR A 141 9.95 11.14 10.68
N GLN A 142 9.10 10.32 11.32
CA GLN A 142 8.52 9.12 10.69
C GLN A 142 7.49 9.50 9.62
N LEU A 143 6.69 10.55 9.84
CA LEU A 143 5.72 11.04 8.86
C LEU A 143 6.42 11.62 7.62
N VAL A 144 7.46 12.44 7.82
CA VAL A 144 8.28 12.98 6.72
C VAL A 144 8.96 11.86 5.93
N ARG A 145 9.50 10.85 6.64
CA ARG A 145 10.09 9.68 5.98
C ARG A 145 9.06 8.92 5.14
N ARG A 146 7.87 8.64 5.68
CA ARG A 146 6.79 7.97 4.94
C ARG A 146 6.34 8.79 3.73
N ALA A 147 6.28 10.11 3.85
CA ALA A 147 5.96 10.98 2.72
C ALA A 147 6.99 10.85 1.59
N GLY A 148 8.30 10.79 1.92
CA GLY A 148 9.36 10.56 0.93
C GLY A 148 9.31 9.15 0.30
N GLU A 149 8.96 8.13 1.09
CA GLU A 149 8.77 6.76 0.57
C GLU A 149 7.61 6.70 -0.44
N ILE A 150 6.48 7.35 -0.15
CA ILE A 150 5.32 7.40 -1.05
C ILE A 150 5.63 8.18 -2.34
N GLU A 151 6.37 9.29 -2.25
CA GLU A 151 6.85 10.02 -3.44
C GLU A 151 7.68 9.13 -4.37
N HIS A 152 8.63 8.39 -3.80
CA HIS A 152 9.45 7.47 -4.57
C HIS A 152 8.62 6.34 -5.21
N GLU A 153 7.58 5.85 -4.53
CA GLU A 153 6.65 4.88 -5.11
C GLU A 153 5.90 5.45 -6.32
N PHE A 154 5.42 6.69 -6.25
CA PHE A 154 4.77 7.35 -7.39
C PHE A 154 5.74 7.59 -8.55
N GLU A 155 6.97 8.02 -8.28
CA GLU A 155 8.01 8.19 -9.30
C GLU A 155 8.38 6.86 -9.96
N ALA A 156 8.46 5.78 -9.19
CA ALA A 156 8.69 4.45 -9.73
C ALA A 156 7.54 4.01 -10.66
N ILE A 157 6.29 4.33 -10.30
CA ILE A 157 5.11 4.07 -11.14
C ILE A 157 5.19 4.87 -12.45
N LEU A 158 5.54 6.16 -12.38
CA LEU A 158 5.70 7.01 -13.58
C LEU A 158 6.80 6.48 -14.50
N SER A 159 7.96 6.13 -13.94
CA SER A 159 9.06 5.52 -14.69
C SER A 159 8.64 4.21 -15.35
N TYR A 160 7.84 3.38 -14.68
CA TYR A 160 7.33 2.14 -15.25
C TYR A 160 6.32 2.39 -16.37
N LEU A 161 5.42 3.38 -16.21
CA LEU A 161 4.44 3.76 -17.23
C LEU A 161 5.10 4.20 -18.54
N ASP A 162 6.25 4.87 -18.48
CA ASP A 162 7.02 5.27 -19.67
C ASP A 162 7.52 4.08 -20.49
N THR A 163 7.73 2.92 -19.85
CA THR A 163 8.14 1.69 -20.54
C THR A 163 7.00 1.04 -21.33
N ILE A 164 5.75 1.26 -20.90
CA ILE A 164 4.55 0.67 -21.52
C ILE A 164 4.28 1.39 -22.83
N ARG A 165 4.43 0.67 -23.96
CA ARG A 165 4.09 1.16 -25.31
C ARG A 165 2.87 0.42 -25.86
N GLY A 166 2.07 1.09 -26.68
CA GLY A 166 0.91 0.48 -27.31
C GLY A 166 0.16 1.42 -28.24
N ASP A 167 -1.01 0.94 -28.68
CA ASP A 167 -1.95 1.67 -29.54
C ASP A 167 -2.55 2.90 -28.84
N GLU A 168 -3.41 3.63 -29.55
CA GLU A 168 -3.99 4.90 -29.06
C GLU A 168 -4.74 4.74 -27.74
N ASP A 169 -5.48 3.65 -27.55
CA ASP A 169 -6.21 3.40 -26.29
C ASP A 169 -5.25 3.27 -25.08
N VAL A 170 -4.14 2.55 -25.25
CA VAL A 170 -3.09 2.39 -24.23
C VAL A 170 -2.47 3.74 -23.91
N ARG A 171 -2.24 4.57 -24.94
CA ARG A 171 -1.71 5.92 -24.80
C ARG A 171 -2.65 6.83 -24.02
N ILE A 172 -3.96 6.76 -24.29
CA ILE A 172 -4.98 7.55 -23.60
C ILE A 172 -5.00 7.19 -22.11
N VAL A 173 -5.10 5.90 -21.78
CA VAL A 173 -5.15 5.45 -20.38
C VAL A 173 -3.85 5.79 -19.65
N ARG A 174 -2.69 5.55 -20.26
CA ARG A 174 -1.40 5.95 -19.69
C ARG A 174 -1.35 7.45 -19.40
N LYS A 175 -1.80 8.29 -20.33
CA LYS A 175 -1.83 9.75 -20.14
C LYS A 175 -2.76 10.17 -19.01
N GLN A 176 -3.93 9.55 -18.90
CA GLN A 176 -4.88 9.79 -17.81
C GLN A 176 -4.23 9.45 -16.46
N LEU A 177 -3.55 8.31 -16.37
CA LEU A 177 -2.91 7.87 -15.13
C LEU A 177 -1.73 8.77 -14.74
N VAL A 178 -0.88 9.15 -15.71
CA VAL A 178 0.20 10.12 -15.48
C VAL A 178 -0.34 11.48 -15.01
N GLY A 179 -1.42 11.96 -15.64
CA GLY A 179 -2.09 13.20 -15.21
C GLY A 179 -2.65 13.11 -13.80
N ALA A 180 -3.30 12.00 -13.44
CA ALA A 180 -3.81 11.79 -12.09
C ALA A 180 -2.67 11.80 -11.04
N ILE A 181 -1.56 11.12 -11.32
CA ILE A 181 -0.41 11.06 -10.41
C ILE A 181 0.23 12.45 -10.25
N ASN A 182 0.58 13.12 -11.35
CA ASN A 182 1.29 14.40 -11.30
C ASN A 182 0.41 15.54 -10.78
N ASP A 183 -0.82 15.66 -11.30
CA ASP A 183 -1.64 16.83 -11.03
C ASP A 183 -2.43 16.70 -9.73
N THR A 184 -2.67 15.48 -9.25
CA THR A 184 -3.48 15.24 -8.05
C THR A 184 -2.67 14.64 -6.90
N TYR A 185 -2.00 13.50 -7.11
CA TYR A 185 -1.42 12.75 -6.00
C TYR A 185 -0.13 13.39 -5.47
N LEU A 186 0.79 13.80 -6.36
CA LEU A 186 2.01 14.49 -5.95
C LEU A 186 1.71 15.86 -5.32
N VAL A 187 0.75 16.62 -5.86
CA VAL A 187 0.31 17.90 -5.28
C VAL A 187 -0.25 17.73 -3.85
N ARG A 188 -1.04 16.68 -3.62
CA ARG A 188 -1.54 16.35 -2.27
C ARG A 188 -0.39 15.99 -1.33
N LEU A 189 0.55 15.18 -1.80
CA LEU A 189 1.72 14.78 -1.03
C LEU A 189 2.61 15.97 -0.66
N ASP A 190 2.81 16.94 -1.57
CA ASP A 190 3.51 18.19 -1.29
C ASP A 190 2.79 19.04 -0.25
N THR A 191 1.45 19.05 -0.29
CA THR A 191 0.64 19.74 0.73
C THR A 191 0.86 19.11 2.12
N VAL A 192 0.86 17.78 2.20
CA VAL A 192 1.13 17.04 3.46
C VAL A 192 2.55 17.31 3.96
N LYS A 193 3.55 17.30 3.07
CA LYS A 193 4.93 17.64 3.44
C LYS A 193 5.03 19.08 3.95
N GLY A 194 4.35 20.02 3.31
CA GLY A 194 4.31 21.42 3.72
C GLY A 194 3.67 21.65 5.08
N GLN A 195 2.74 20.78 5.50
CA GLN A 195 2.17 20.81 6.85
C GLN A 195 3.09 20.23 7.93
N LEU A 196 4.02 19.36 7.53
CA LEU A 196 4.98 18.70 8.42
C LEU A 196 6.30 19.47 8.59
N HIS A 197 6.49 20.56 7.85
CA HIS A 197 7.67 21.45 7.90
C HIS A 197 7.36 22.70 8.73
#